data_AF-A0A6P1E230-F1
#
_entry.id   AF-A0A6P1E230-F1
#
_cell.length_a   1.000
_cell.length_b   1.000
_cell.length_c   1.000
_cell.angle_alpha   90.00
_cell.angle_beta   90.00
_cell.angle_gamma   90.00
#
_symmetry.space_group_name_H-M   'P 1'
#
loop_
_entity.id
_entity.type
_entity.pdbx_description
1 polymer ?
#
loop_
_entity_poly.entity_id
_entity_poly.type
_entity_poly.pdbx_seq_one_letter_code
_entity_poly.pdbx_strand_id
1 'polypeptide(L)'
;MEQDFISLKQLAEEIAMDRSHARRYVLGLGIEPKKRRTTESGGQLTLTVSHEESEFIKQKREEHGFLGSSKPVEKEVGSFYVIQLIPELDDKRIKLGFADDINQRLAQHRTSAPTAKVLKSWPCKRSWEKTVIDALSCIGGKLILNEVFEFSDVERVIDHADKLFSLLGAPSARIEVSPHSPYNNQ
;
A
#
# COMPACT_ATOMS: atom_id res chain seq x y z
N MET A 1 -41.91 -9.87 -6.14
CA MET A 1 -41.41 -8.77 -6.99
C MET A 1 -39.91 -8.77 -6.83
N GLU A 2 -39.19 -9.34 -7.79
CA GLU A 2 -37.73 -9.28 -7.83
C GLU A 2 -37.32 -7.81 -7.83
N GLN A 3 -36.43 -7.43 -6.90
CA GLN A 3 -35.88 -6.08 -6.92
C GLN A 3 -34.85 -6.05 -8.05
N ASP A 4 -35.20 -5.42 -9.17
CA ASP A 4 -34.34 -5.19 -10.37
C ASP A 4 -33.05 -4.40 -10.09
N PHE A 5 -32.80 -4.07 -8.83
CA PHE A 5 -31.76 -3.15 -8.40
C PHE A 5 -31.28 -3.51 -7.00
N ILE A 6 -29.99 -3.29 -6.78
CA ILE A 6 -29.33 -3.45 -5.49
C ILE A 6 -28.84 -2.09 -5.01
N SER A 7 -28.91 -1.84 -3.70
CA SER A 7 -28.37 -0.59 -3.14
C SER A 7 -26.85 -0.62 -3.09
N LEU A 8 -26.19 0.54 -3.19
CA LEU A 8 -24.73 0.62 -3.00
C LEU A 8 -24.31 0.16 -1.61
N LYS A 9 -25.20 0.17 -0.61
CA LYS A 9 -24.92 -0.38 0.72
C LYS A 9 -24.76 -1.90 0.63
N GLN A 10 -25.75 -2.59 0.08
CA GLN A 10 -25.72 -4.04 -0.10
C GLN A 10 -24.56 -4.47 -1.01
N LEU A 11 -24.39 -3.78 -2.15
CA LEU A 11 -23.28 -4.06 -3.05
C LEU A 11 -21.92 -3.91 -2.36
N ALA A 12 -21.75 -2.88 -1.52
CA ALA A 12 -20.52 -2.66 -0.77
C ALA A 12 -20.23 -3.80 0.23
N GLU A 13 -21.27 -4.31 0.89
CA GLU A 13 -21.18 -5.49 1.76
C GLU A 13 -20.76 -6.74 0.97
N GLU A 14 -21.35 -6.96 -0.22
CA GLU A 14 -21.05 -8.11 -1.08
C GLU A 14 -19.63 -8.07 -1.66
N ILE A 15 -19.12 -6.90 -2.04
CA ILE A 15 -17.76 -6.75 -2.59
C ILE A 15 -16.69 -6.47 -1.53
N ALA A 16 -17.06 -6.57 -0.24
CA ALA A 16 -16.21 -6.33 0.92
C ALA A 16 -15.49 -4.96 0.89
N MET A 17 -16.23 -3.88 0.62
CA MET A 17 -15.73 -2.51 0.60
C MET A 17 -16.56 -1.62 1.52
N ASP A 18 -15.97 -0.54 2.03
CA ASP A 18 -16.77 0.53 2.62
C ASP A 18 -17.59 1.24 1.54
N ARG A 19 -18.73 1.83 1.92
CA ARG A 19 -19.68 2.47 0.99
C ARG A 19 -19.04 3.58 0.13
N SER A 20 -18.10 4.34 0.68
CA SER A 20 -17.45 5.44 -0.04
C SER A 20 -16.46 4.93 -1.08
N HIS A 21 -15.76 3.84 -0.76
CA HIS A 21 -14.85 3.17 -1.68
C HIS A 21 -15.61 2.40 -2.77
N ALA A 22 -16.67 1.66 -2.40
CA ALA A 22 -17.55 1.00 -3.36
C ALA A 22 -18.11 2.02 -4.38
N ARG A 23 -18.59 3.19 -3.91
CA ARG A 23 -19.07 4.24 -4.82
C ARG A 23 -17.99 4.71 -5.80
N ARG A 24 -16.77 4.97 -5.33
CA ARG A 24 -15.66 5.39 -6.20
C ARG A 24 -15.29 4.30 -7.21
N TYR A 25 -15.30 3.04 -6.79
CA TYR A 25 -15.03 1.89 -7.65
C TYR A 25 -16.07 1.76 -8.77
N VAL A 26 -17.36 1.82 -8.42
CA VAL A 26 -18.46 1.76 -9.40
C VAL A 26 -18.36 2.88 -10.44
N LEU A 27 -18.08 4.12 -10.00
CA LEU A 27 -17.85 5.25 -10.92
C LEU A 27 -16.61 5.04 -11.80
N GLY A 28 -15.54 4.45 -11.25
CA GLY A 28 -14.33 4.11 -11.99
C GLY A 28 -14.54 3.05 -13.08
N LEU A 29 -15.56 2.19 -12.93
CA LEU A 29 -15.99 1.23 -13.95
C LEU A 29 -16.91 1.86 -15.01
N GLY A 30 -17.18 3.18 -14.93
CA GLY A 30 -18.06 3.89 -15.86
C GLY A 30 -19.55 3.68 -15.60
N ILE A 31 -19.93 3.13 -14.44
CA ILE A 31 -21.33 2.90 -14.07
C ILE A 31 -21.81 4.08 -13.21
N GLU A 32 -22.94 4.67 -13.58
CA GLU A 32 -23.55 5.77 -12.84
C GLU A 32 -24.71 5.29 -11.94
N PRO A 33 -24.54 5.26 -10.61
CA PRO A 33 -25.59 4.81 -9.71
C PRO A 33 -26.80 5.75 -9.73
N LYS A 34 -28.00 5.18 -9.82
CA LYS A 34 -29.26 5.91 -9.86
C LYS A 34 -29.84 6.09 -8.47
N LYS A 35 -30.37 7.28 -8.20
CA LYS A 35 -31.06 7.59 -6.94
C LYS A 35 -32.46 6.98 -6.95
N ARG A 36 -32.78 6.12 -5.98
CA ARG A 36 -34.10 5.50 -5.80
C ARG A 36 -34.49 5.49 -4.33
N ARG A 37 -35.79 5.51 -4.04
CA ARG A 37 -36.31 5.24 -2.69
C ARG A 37 -36.65 3.76 -2.62
N THR A 38 -36.13 3.07 -1.61
CA THR A 38 -36.37 1.63 -1.45
C THR A 38 -37.01 1.37 -0.10
N THR A 39 -37.83 0.32 -0.01
CA THR A 39 -38.40 -0.13 1.27
C THR A 39 -37.31 -0.52 2.26
N GLU A 40 -36.22 -1.12 1.77
CA GLU A 40 -35.05 -1.49 2.56
C GLU A 40 -34.32 -0.29 3.20
N SER A 41 -34.29 0.86 2.50
CA SER A 41 -33.73 2.10 3.03
C SER A 41 -34.72 2.89 3.91
N GLY A 42 -35.82 2.28 4.34
CA GLY A 42 -36.87 2.96 5.12
C GLY A 42 -37.51 4.12 4.34
N GLY A 43 -37.55 4.03 3.00
CA GLY A 43 -38.05 5.09 2.14
C GLY A 43 -37.08 6.26 1.92
N GLN A 44 -35.84 6.19 2.43
CA GLN A 44 -34.80 7.18 2.18
C GLN A 44 -34.30 7.10 0.74
N LEU A 45 -33.76 8.21 0.22
CA LEU A 45 -33.16 8.24 -1.10
C LEU A 45 -31.77 7.57 -1.03
N THR A 46 -31.60 6.46 -1.73
CA THR A 46 -30.34 5.71 -1.78
C THR A 46 -29.84 5.58 -3.21
N LEU A 47 -28.54 5.33 -3.37
CA LEU A 47 -27.94 5.03 -4.67
C LEU A 47 -28.08 3.54 -4.93
N THR A 48 -28.50 3.21 -6.14
CA THR A 48 -28.75 1.84 -6.59
C THR A 48 -28.12 1.61 -7.95
N VAL A 49 -27.75 0.37 -8.24
CA VAL A 49 -27.36 -0.12 -9.56
C VAL A 49 -28.32 -1.25 -9.95
N SER A 50 -28.43 -1.55 -11.25
CA SER A 50 -29.21 -2.70 -11.70
C SER A 50 -28.57 -4.01 -11.25
N HIS A 51 -29.33 -5.10 -11.29
CA HIS A 51 -28.78 -6.42 -11.02
C HIS A 51 -27.65 -6.79 -12.01
N GLU A 52 -27.84 -6.53 -13.31
CA GLU A 52 -26.83 -6.75 -14.35
C GLU A 52 -25.54 -5.95 -14.10
N GLU A 53 -25.67 -4.67 -13.72
CA GLU A 53 -24.54 -3.82 -13.35
C GLU A 53 -23.83 -4.39 -12.12
N SER A 54 -24.58 -4.87 -11.12
CA SER A 54 -24.01 -5.45 -9.91
C SER A 54 -23.20 -6.71 -10.17
N GLU A 55 -23.68 -7.60 -11.03
CA GLU A 55 -22.96 -8.81 -11.42
C GLU A 55 -21.70 -8.47 -12.21
N PHE A 56 -21.76 -7.50 -13.12
CA PHE A 56 -20.56 -6.99 -13.80
C PHE A 56 -19.54 -6.40 -12.82
N ILE A 57 -20.00 -5.64 -11.82
CA ILE A 57 -19.12 -5.04 -10.79
C ILE A 57 -18.44 -6.13 -9.95
N LYS A 58 -19.18 -7.17 -9.55
CA LYS A 58 -18.64 -8.35 -8.84
C LYS A 58 -17.64 -9.11 -9.70
N GLN A 59 -17.96 -9.40 -10.95
CA GLN A 59 -17.05 -10.05 -11.88
C GLN A 59 -15.76 -9.25 -12.06
N LYS A 60 -15.85 -7.93 -12.25
CA LYS A 60 -14.66 -7.06 -12.32
C LYS A 60 -13.86 -7.07 -11.02
N ARG A 61 -14.54 -7.16 -9.88
CA ARG A 61 -13.90 -7.26 -8.56
C ARG A 61 -13.17 -8.60 -8.39
N GLU A 62 -13.72 -9.68 -8.91
CA GLU A 62 -13.07 -11.01 -9.00
C GLU A 62 -11.87 -11.00 -9.95
N GLU A 63 -12.03 -10.47 -11.16
CA GLU A 63 -10.95 -10.34 -12.16
C GLU A 63 -9.78 -9.50 -11.64
N HIS A 64 -10.08 -8.44 -10.87
CA HIS A 64 -9.07 -7.64 -10.18
C HIS A 64 -8.47 -8.35 -8.94
N GLY A 65 -8.87 -9.59 -8.66
CA GLY A 65 -8.29 -10.45 -7.61
C GLY A 65 -8.78 -10.15 -6.19
N PHE A 66 -9.94 -9.49 -6.02
CA PHE A 66 -10.38 -9.02 -4.71
C PHE A 66 -11.49 -9.86 -4.05
N LEU A 67 -12.30 -10.57 -4.83
CA LEU A 67 -13.27 -11.53 -4.29
C LEU A 67 -12.56 -12.89 -4.18
N GLY A 68 -11.83 -13.07 -3.08
CA GLY A 68 -11.04 -14.29 -2.84
C GLY A 68 -9.83 -14.14 -1.91
N SER A 69 -9.43 -12.93 -1.50
CA SER A 69 -8.31 -12.76 -0.56
C SER A 69 -8.67 -11.95 0.67
N SER A 70 -8.59 -12.62 1.82
CA SER A 70 -8.31 -12.01 3.11
C SER A 70 -7.13 -11.04 2.98
N LYS A 71 -7.39 -9.74 3.19
CA LYS A 71 -6.41 -8.64 3.10
C LYS A 71 -5.82 -8.48 1.67
N PRO A 72 -5.39 -7.26 1.29
CA PRO A 72 -4.54 -7.11 0.12
C PRO A 72 -3.35 -8.05 0.29
N VAL A 73 -3.03 -8.86 -0.73
CA VAL A 73 -1.78 -9.62 -0.74
C VAL A 73 -0.66 -8.59 -0.69
N GLU A 74 -0.09 -8.38 0.49
CA GLU A 74 1.04 -7.50 0.67
C GLU A 74 2.17 -8.03 -0.21
N LYS A 75 2.67 -7.20 -1.13
CA LYS A 75 3.81 -7.61 -1.95
C LYS A 75 4.98 -7.84 -1.00
N GLU A 76 5.55 -9.05 -1.07
CA GLU A 76 6.72 -9.42 -0.27
C GLU A 76 7.94 -8.59 -0.69
N VAL A 77 8.04 -8.23 -1.97
CA VAL A 77 9.14 -7.47 -2.55
C VAL A 77 8.66 -6.09 -3.01
N GLY A 78 9.41 -5.07 -2.62
CA GLY A 78 9.21 -3.68 -3.01
C GLY A 78 10.53 -2.93 -2.89
N SER A 79 10.49 -1.69 -2.44
CA SER A 79 11.68 -0.86 -2.29
C SER A 79 11.80 -0.24 -0.91
N PHE A 80 12.99 -0.34 -0.33
CA PHE A 80 13.38 0.49 0.80
C PHE A 80 13.83 1.85 0.28
N TYR A 81 13.48 2.93 0.96
CA TYR A 81 13.81 4.28 0.56
C TYR A 81 14.42 5.10 1.70
N VAL A 82 15.20 6.09 1.28
CA VAL A 82 15.68 7.20 2.10
C VAL A 82 15.12 8.47 1.48
N ILE A 83 14.20 9.13 2.17
CA ILE A 83 13.58 10.38 1.71
C ILE A 83 14.01 11.52 2.64
N GLN A 84 14.54 12.60 2.08
CA GLN A 84 14.78 13.83 2.84
C GLN A 84 13.48 14.64 2.89
N LEU A 85 13.06 15.03 4.09
CA LEU A 85 11.82 15.78 4.32
C LEU A 85 12.13 17.26 4.53
N ILE A 86 11.54 18.12 3.70
CA ILE A 86 11.66 19.59 3.77
C ILE A 86 13.14 20.05 3.91
N PRO A 87 13.99 19.80 2.90
CA PRO A 87 15.44 20.08 2.99
C PRO A 87 15.79 21.53 3.34
N GLU A 88 14.95 22.48 2.95
CA GLU A 88 15.12 23.91 3.22
C GLU A 88 14.90 24.29 4.70
N LEU A 89 14.20 23.45 5.47
CA LEU A 89 14.01 23.64 6.90
C LEU A 89 15.09 22.91 7.69
N ASP A 90 15.35 21.66 7.32
CA ASP A 90 16.23 20.75 8.04
C ASP A 90 16.72 19.66 7.09
N ASP A 91 17.92 19.85 6.52
CA ASP A 91 18.55 18.89 5.60
C ASP A 91 19.00 17.60 6.29
N LYS A 92 18.97 17.53 7.62
CA LYS A 92 19.31 16.31 8.38
C LYS A 92 18.12 15.41 8.62
N ARG A 93 16.91 15.87 8.26
CA ARG A 93 15.66 15.16 8.49
C ARG A 93 15.37 14.14 7.40
N ILE A 94 15.47 12.88 7.78
CA ILE A 94 15.36 11.73 6.88
C ILE A 94 14.22 10.84 7.33
N LYS A 95 13.36 10.45 6.39
CA LYS A 95 12.42 9.35 6.55
C LYS A 95 12.98 8.10 5.90
N LEU A 96 13.00 7.03 6.68
CA LEU A 96 13.31 5.67 6.24
C LEU A 96 12.01 4.89 6.11
N GLY A 97 11.97 3.89 5.22
CA GLY A 97 10.84 2.98 5.15
C GLY A 97 10.74 2.21 3.84
N PHE A 98 9.64 1.49 3.69
CA PHE A 98 9.33 0.62 2.57
C PHE A 98 8.11 1.12 1.77
N ALA A 99 8.16 0.88 0.46
CA ALA A 99 7.03 1.09 -0.42
C ALA A 99 6.96 0.04 -1.53
N ASP A 100 5.74 -0.35 -1.90
CA ASP A 100 5.48 -1.13 -3.11
C ASP A 100 5.72 -0.26 -4.37
N ASP A 101 5.45 1.06 -4.26
CA ASP A 101 5.70 2.07 -5.28
C ASP A 101 6.26 3.35 -4.62
N ILE A 102 7.51 3.69 -4.93
CA ILE A 102 8.21 4.86 -4.38
C ILE A 102 7.56 6.16 -4.84
N ASN A 103 7.10 6.27 -6.09
CA ASN A 103 6.53 7.49 -6.63
C ASN A 103 5.19 7.80 -5.96
N GLN A 104 4.34 6.77 -5.82
CA GLN A 104 3.09 6.91 -5.08
C GLN A 104 3.34 7.29 -3.62
N ARG A 105 4.34 6.67 -2.97
CA ARG A 105 4.71 6.98 -1.59
C ARG A 105 5.26 8.39 -1.45
N LEU A 106 6.10 8.84 -2.37
CA LEU A 106 6.64 10.20 -2.39
C LEU A 106 5.52 11.23 -2.57
N ALA A 107 4.56 10.98 -3.47
CA ALA A 107 3.41 11.85 -3.66
C ALA A 107 2.58 11.99 -2.37
N GLN A 108 2.39 10.90 -1.61
CA GLN A 108 1.73 10.95 -0.30
C GLN A 108 2.51 11.84 0.69
N HIS A 109 3.83 11.68 0.79
CA HIS A 109 4.66 12.51 1.68
C HIS A 109 4.64 13.99 1.27
N ARG A 110 4.59 14.28 -0.03
CA ARG A 110 4.52 15.65 -0.57
C ARG A 110 3.25 16.41 -0.22
N THR A 111 2.20 15.73 0.27
CA THR A 111 1.02 16.41 0.80
C THR A 111 1.33 17.20 2.07
N SER A 112 2.29 16.74 2.87
CA SER A 112 2.72 17.37 4.13
C SER A 112 4.14 17.96 4.06
N ALA A 113 4.98 17.48 3.14
CA ALA A 113 6.35 17.92 2.91
C ALA A 113 6.59 18.14 1.41
N PRO A 114 6.10 19.26 0.81
CA PRO A 114 6.05 19.46 -0.65
C PRO A 114 7.39 19.33 -1.37
N THR A 115 8.47 19.70 -0.68
CA THR A 115 9.86 19.67 -1.17
C THR A 115 10.59 18.37 -0.85
N ALA A 116 9.88 17.35 -0.35
CA ALA A 116 10.47 16.04 -0.10
C ALA A 116 11.09 15.45 -1.37
N LYS A 117 12.29 14.88 -1.22
CA LYS A 117 13.04 14.22 -2.28
C LYS A 117 13.52 12.84 -1.85
N VAL A 118 13.46 11.91 -2.78
CA VAL A 118 14.10 10.60 -2.62
C VAL A 118 15.59 10.81 -2.80
N LEU A 119 16.38 10.44 -1.80
CA LEU A 119 17.84 10.43 -1.90
C LEU A 119 18.32 9.15 -2.57
N LYS A 120 17.78 8.01 -2.14
CA LYS A 120 18.08 6.70 -2.74
C LYS A 120 17.02 5.66 -2.38
N SER A 121 17.02 4.57 -3.13
CA SER A 121 16.19 3.40 -2.89
C SER A 121 16.86 2.11 -3.32
N TRP A 122 16.48 1.00 -2.67
CA TRP A 122 16.99 -0.35 -2.96
C TRP A 122 15.85 -1.35 -3.01
N PRO A 123 15.92 -2.37 -3.88
CA PRO A 123 15.03 -3.52 -3.79
C PRO A 123 15.09 -4.13 -2.40
N CYS A 124 13.92 -4.38 -1.79
CA CYS A 124 13.84 -4.82 -0.41
C CYS A 124 12.69 -5.81 -0.23
N LYS A 125 12.83 -6.76 0.70
CA LYS A 125 11.69 -7.50 1.22
C LYS A 125 11.00 -6.68 2.29
N ARG A 126 9.67 -6.74 2.35
CA ARG A 126 8.88 -6.11 3.42
C ARG A 126 9.33 -6.55 4.81
N SER A 127 9.67 -7.84 4.97
CA SER A 127 10.18 -8.39 6.22
C SER A 127 11.53 -7.82 6.67
N TRP A 128 12.30 -7.20 5.76
CA TRP A 128 13.60 -6.61 6.08
C TRP A 128 13.48 -5.16 6.56
N GLU A 129 12.37 -4.47 6.29
CA GLU A 129 12.20 -3.03 6.52
C GLU A 129 12.67 -2.61 7.93
N LYS A 130 12.10 -3.22 8.96
CA LYS A 130 12.39 -2.86 10.35
C LYS A 130 13.86 -3.13 10.70
N THR A 131 14.40 -4.26 10.25
CA THR A 131 15.81 -4.61 10.46
C THR A 131 16.75 -3.60 9.81
N VAL A 132 16.42 -3.14 8.60
CA VAL A 132 17.21 -2.11 7.90
C VAL A 132 17.10 -0.75 8.62
N ILE A 133 15.90 -0.35 9.05
CA ILE A 133 15.71 0.88 9.84
C ILE A 133 16.54 0.83 11.11
N ASP A 134 16.47 -0.26 11.87
CA ASP A 134 17.22 -0.41 13.12
C ASP A 134 18.74 -0.35 12.88
N ALA A 135 19.23 -1.05 11.84
CA ALA A 135 20.64 -1.04 11.48
C ALA A 135 21.15 0.36 11.08
N LEU A 136 20.37 1.11 10.30
CA LEU A 136 20.71 2.47 9.89
C LEU A 136 20.53 3.49 11.03
N SER A 137 19.64 3.24 11.98
CA SER A 137 19.47 4.14 13.13
C SER A 137 20.68 4.11 14.06
N CYS A 138 21.36 2.96 14.17
CA CYS A 138 22.55 2.78 15.02
C CYS A 138 23.78 3.61 14.60
N ILE A 139 23.85 4.12 13.37
CA ILE A 139 24.99 4.93 12.90
C ILE A 139 24.88 6.43 13.23
N GLY A 140 24.09 6.77 14.26
CA GLY A 140 23.92 8.14 14.76
C GLY A 140 22.58 8.78 14.42
N GLY A 141 21.57 7.97 14.10
CA GLY A 141 20.21 8.46 13.88
C GLY A 141 19.51 8.78 15.19
N LYS A 142 18.99 10.01 15.31
CA LYS A 142 18.11 10.38 16.42
C LYS A 142 16.67 10.30 15.96
N LEU A 143 15.88 9.43 16.58
CA LEU A 143 14.47 9.30 16.26
C LEU A 143 13.71 10.57 16.66
N ILE A 144 13.03 11.20 15.70
CA ILE A 144 12.13 12.33 15.94
C ILE A 144 10.71 11.81 16.19
N LEU A 145 10.17 11.07 15.22
CA LEU A 145 8.83 10.49 15.29
C LEU A 145 8.67 9.37 14.25
N ASN A 146 8.12 8.24 14.68
CA ASN A 146 7.87 7.06 13.82
C ASN A 146 9.15 6.56 13.12
N GLU A 147 9.28 6.79 11.82
CA GLU A 147 10.43 6.38 11.00
C GLU A 147 11.16 7.62 10.45
N VAL A 148 11.01 8.76 11.12
CA VAL A 148 11.67 10.02 10.79
C VAL A 148 12.78 10.26 11.80
N PHE A 149 14.00 10.41 11.28
CA PHE A 149 15.23 10.53 12.03
C PHE A 149 15.99 11.79 11.65
N GLU A 150 16.80 12.29 12.57
CA GLU A 150 17.84 13.29 12.31
C GLU A 150 19.19 12.57 12.22
N PHE A 151 19.92 12.79 11.13
CA PHE A 151 21.29 12.29 10.94
C PHE A 151 22.25 13.44 10.74
N SER A 152 23.37 13.46 11.46
CA SER A 152 24.41 14.48 11.27
C SER A 152 25.13 14.36 9.93
N ASP A 153 25.15 13.15 9.36
CA ASP A 153 25.82 12.82 8.10
C ASP A 153 24.91 11.88 7.29
N VAL A 154 24.20 12.46 6.33
CA VAL A 154 23.24 11.75 5.48
C VAL A 154 23.95 10.87 4.45
N GLU A 155 25.11 11.27 3.95
CA GLU A 155 25.89 10.49 2.98
C GLU A 155 26.36 9.18 3.63
N ARG A 156 26.82 9.24 4.88
CA ARG A 156 27.17 8.04 5.65
C ARG A 156 26.02 7.05 5.78
N VAL A 157 24.77 7.52 5.86
CA VAL A 157 23.58 6.65 5.88
C VAL A 157 23.42 5.92 4.55
N ILE A 158 23.58 6.63 3.44
CA ILE A 158 23.52 6.06 2.11
C ILE A 158 24.61 5.00 1.90
N ASP A 159 25.84 5.30 2.31
CA ASP A 159 26.98 4.37 2.19
C ASP A 159 26.78 3.10 3.03
N HIS A 160 26.21 3.22 4.24
CA HIS A 160 25.91 2.06 5.06
C HIS A 160 24.76 1.25 4.49
N ALA A 161 23.74 1.90 3.95
CA ALA A 161 22.65 1.23 3.28
C ALA A 161 23.16 0.45 2.05
N ASP A 162 24.04 1.03 1.23
CA ASP A 162 24.65 0.33 0.10
C ASP A 162 25.39 -0.94 0.53
N LYS A 163 26.21 -0.85 1.58
CA LYS A 163 26.91 -2.01 2.14
C LYS A 163 25.92 -3.06 2.67
N LEU A 164 24.90 -2.63 3.42
CA LEU A 164 23.91 -3.54 3.98
C LEU A 164 23.11 -4.26 2.90
N PHE A 165 22.59 -3.54 1.90
CA PHE A 165 21.84 -4.14 0.79
C PHE A 165 22.71 -5.04 -0.09
N SER A 166 24.02 -4.75 -0.21
CA SER A 166 24.95 -5.68 -0.87
C SER A 166 25.08 -7.02 -0.15
N LEU A 167 24.94 -7.04 1.19
CA LEU A 167 24.98 -8.26 2.00
C LEU A 167 23.64 -9.01 2.00
N LEU A 168 22.52 -8.29 1.95
CA LEU A 168 21.17 -8.89 1.90
C LEU A 168 20.90 -9.59 0.56
N GLY A 169 21.55 -9.14 -0.52
CA GLY A 169 21.41 -9.71 -1.85
C GLY A 169 20.06 -9.39 -2.52
N ALA A 170 19.70 -10.17 -3.54
CA ALA A 170 18.49 -9.92 -4.31
C ALA A 170 17.23 -10.37 -3.53
N PRO A 171 16.25 -9.49 -3.27
CA PRO A 171 15.06 -9.83 -2.47
C PRO A 171 14.17 -10.87 -3.16
N SER A 172 14.22 -11.02 -4.48
CA SER A 172 13.47 -12.06 -5.19
C SER A 172 14.20 -13.41 -5.27
N ALA A 173 15.45 -13.50 -4.79
CA ALA A 173 16.18 -14.75 -4.83
C ALA A 173 15.55 -15.77 -3.87
N ARG A 174 15.37 -17.00 -4.38
CA ARG A 174 14.98 -18.15 -3.58
C ARG A 174 16.24 -18.87 -3.12
N ILE A 175 16.27 -19.23 -1.85
CA ILE A 175 17.34 -20.04 -1.29
C ILE A 175 17.12 -21.48 -1.71
N GLU A 176 18.17 -22.13 -2.19
CA GLU A 176 18.13 -23.56 -2.42
C GLU A 176 18.00 -24.28 -1.08
N VAL A 177 16.94 -25.06 -0.95
CA VAL A 177 16.66 -25.83 0.25
C VAL A 177 17.24 -27.22 0.11
N SER A 178 17.89 -27.70 1.18
CA SER A 178 18.45 -29.06 1.22
C SER A 178 17.38 -30.12 0.89
N PRO A 179 17.72 -31.26 0.25
CA PRO A 179 16.77 -32.32 -0.08
C PRO A 179 15.94 -32.83 1.11
N HIS A 180 16.48 -32.74 2.33
CA HIS A 180 15.83 -33.18 3.57
C HIS A 180 15.16 -32.03 4.34
N SER A 181 15.02 -30.86 3.73
CA SER A 181 14.41 -29.69 4.37
C SER A 181 12.91 -29.90 4.62
N PRO A 182 12.37 -29.56 5.81
CA PRO A 182 10.93 -29.57 6.05
C PRO A 182 10.16 -28.59 5.14
N TYR A 183 10.86 -27.63 4.53
CA TYR A 183 10.30 -26.68 3.57
C TYR A 183 10.06 -27.26 2.16
N ASN A 184 10.50 -28.49 1.87
CA ASN A 184 10.23 -29.13 0.57
C ASN A 184 8.79 -29.66 0.44
N ASN A 185 8.08 -29.79 1.55
CA ASN A 185 6.75 -30.40 1.63
C ASN A 185 5.63 -29.37 1.90
N GLN A 186 5.91 -28.07 1.75
CA GLN A 186 4.94 -26.98 1.95
C GLN A 186 4.49 -26.37 0.63
#